data_AF-A0A2K1E9S6-F1
#
_entry.id   AF-A0A2K1E9S6-F1
#
_cell.length_a   1.000
_cell.length_b   1.000
_cell.length_c   1.000
_cell.angle_alpha   90.00
_cell.angle_beta   90.00
_cell.angle_gamma   90.00
#
_symmetry.space_group_name_H-M   'P 1'
#
loop_
_entity.id
_entity.type
_entity.pdbx_description
1 polymer ?
#
loop_
_entity_poly.entity_id
_entity_poly.type
_entity_poly.pdbx_seq_one_letter_code
_entity_poly.pdbx_strand_id
1 'polypeptide(L)'
;MTEERITETTDSAGNTHTTHTVLSDGANRSGGTNWAIILLVLVVAIVGIFFLSQMNNAEVAKDNAIADAADQVGNAAGQVGEAAQNAGNAVEDAVAN
;
A
#
# COMPACT_ATOMS: atom_id res chain seq x y z
N MET A 1 0.65 42.95 -35.58
CA MET A 1 0.17 43.15 -36.95
C MET A 1 0.28 41.78 -37.62
N THR A 2 -0.85 41.12 -37.87
CA THR A 2 -0.89 39.79 -38.50
C THR A 2 -1.12 39.97 -39.99
N GLU A 3 -0.20 39.49 -40.81
CA GLU A 3 -0.32 39.51 -42.27
C GLU A 3 -0.94 38.19 -42.73
N GLU A 4 -2.12 38.30 -43.32
CA GLU A 4 -2.81 37.19 -43.96
C GLU A 4 -2.42 37.15 -45.44
N ARG A 5 -1.75 36.07 -45.88
CA ARG A 5 -1.54 35.80 -47.31
C ARG A 5 -2.24 34.51 -47.69
N ILE A 6 -3.41 34.64 -48.30
CA ILE A 6 -4.14 33.53 -48.93
C ILE A 6 -3.52 33.30 -50.30
N THR A 7 -2.94 32.11 -50.53
CA THR A 7 -2.59 31.64 -51.87
C THR A 7 -3.52 30.48 -52.19
N GLU A 8 -4.49 30.74 -53.06
CA GLU A 8 -5.45 29.74 -53.54
C GLU A 8 -4.81 29.03 -54.75
N THR A 9 -4.74 27.70 -54.73
CA THR A 9 -4.28 26.90 -55.87
C THR A 9 -5.33 25.84 -56.17
N THR A 10 -5.96 25.99 -57.34
CA THR A 10 -7.09 25.16 -57.79
C THR A 10 -6.58 24.03 -58.69
N ASP A 11 -7.00 22.79 -58.41
CA ASP A 11 -6.72 21.66 -59.29
C ASP A 11 -7.56 21.70 -60.59
N SER A 12 -7.10 21.00 -61.62
CA SER A 12 -7.69 21.06 -62.97
C SER A 12 -9.06 20.37 -63.12
N ALA A 13 -9.63 19.80 -62.07
CA ALA A 13 -10.92 19.10 -62.06
C ALA A 13 -11.99 19.81 -61.20
N GLY A 14 -11.69 20.96 -60.60
CA GLY A 14 -12.68 21.82 -59.93
C GLY A 14 -13.27 21.24 -58.64
N ASN A 15 -12.60 20.24 -58.03
CA ASN A 15 -13.04 19.64 -56.78
C ASN A 15 -12.28 20.24 -55.60
N THR A 16 -12.97 21.01 -54.76
CA THR A 16 -12.41 21.53 -53.51
C THR A 16 -12.33 20.40 -52.48
N HIS A 17 -11.14 19.84 -52.27
CA HIS A 17 -10.91 18.90 -51.17
C HIS A 17 -10.52 19.67 -49.90
N THR A 18 -11.48 19.87 -48.99
CA THR A 18 -11.24 20.47 -47.69
C THR A 18 -10.79 19.38 -46.71
N THR A 19 -9.49 19.13 -46.64
CA THR A 19 -8.93 18.36 -45.52
C THR A 19 -8.87 19.27 -44.31
N HIS A 20 -9.79 19.06 -43.36
CA HIS A 20 -9.72 19.67 -42.04
C HIS A 20 -8.56 19.07 -41.25
N THR A 21 -7.34 19.51 -41.52
CA THR A 21 -6.22 19.24 -40.62
C THR A 21 -6.24 20.32 -39.55
N VAL A 22 -6.79 19.97 -38.39
CA VAL A 22 -6.69 20.81 -37.19
C VAL A 22 -5.25 20.73 -36.69
N LEU A 23 -4.36 21.58 -37.22
CA LEU A 23 -3.10 21.89 -36.54
C LEU A 23 -3.46 22.78 -35.36
N SER A 24 -3.65 22.17 -34.19
CA SER A 24 -3.75 22.88 -32.92
C SER A 24 -2.38 23.41 -32.53
N ASP A 25 -1.92 24.46 -33.20
CA ASP A 25 -0.75 25.24 -32.80
C ASP A 25 -1.23 26.31 -31.81
N GLY A 26 -1.41 25.92 -30.54
CA GLY A 26 -2.11 26.78 -29.60
C GLY A 26 -2.24 26.21 -28.20
N ALA A 27 -1.15 26.33 -27.44
CA ALA A 27 -1.08 26.26 -25.99
C ALA A 27 -1.31 24.87 -25.36
N ASN A 28 -0.19 24.18 -25.18
CA ASN A 28 0.28 23.41 -24.01
C ASN A 28 -0.46 23.65 -22.66
N ARG A 29 -1.78 23.44 -22.60
CA ARG A 29 -2.60 23.55 -21.38
C ARG A 29 -2.97 22.20 -20.78
N SER A 30 -2.54 21.07 -21.37
CA SER A 30 -2.86 19.72 -20.84
C SER A 30 -1.90 19.21 -19.76
N GLY A 31 -0.85 19.96 -19.38
CA GLY A 31 0.12 19.52 -18.36
C GLY A 31 -0.40 19.59 -16.91
N GLY A 32 -1.31 20.52 -16.61
CA GLY A 32 -1.78 20.75 -15.23
C GLY A 32 -2.79 19.73 -14.73
N THR A 33 -3.76 19.35 -15.56
CA THR A 33 -4.79 18.36 -15.18
C THR A 33 -4.19 16.98 -14.96
N ASN A 34 -3.23 16.58 -15.79
CA ASN A 34 -2.57 15.28 -15.65
C ASN A 34 -1.72 15.21 -14.37
N TRP A 35 -1.03 16.30 -14.02
CA TRP A 35 -0.27 16.40 -12.77
C TRP A 35 -1.16 16.46 -11.53
N ALA A 36 -2.30 17.15 -11.61
CA ALA A 36 -3.27 17.21 -10.51
C ALA A 36 -3.85 15.82 -10.19
N ILE A 37 -4.14 15.00 -11.20
CA ILE A 37 -4.59 13.62 -11.01
C ILE A 37 -3.48 12.77 -10.37
N ILE A 38 -2.24 12.90 -10.83
CA ILE A 38 -1.09 12.18 -10.24
C ILE A 38 -0.92 12.55 -8.77
N LEU A 39 -0.98 13.84 -8.42
CA LEU A 39 -0.90 14.29 -7.03
C LEU A 39 -2.05 13.78 -6.18
N LEU A 40 -3.28 13.78 -6.71
CA LEU A 40 -4.44 13.25 -6.00
C LEU A 40 -4.30 11.75 -5.72
N VAL A 41 -3.84 10.98 -6.71
CA VAL A 41 -3.55 9.54 -6.53
C VAL A 41 -2.45 9.34 -5.49
N LEU A 42 -1.40 10.16 -5.50
CA LEU A 42 -0.30 10.10 -4.53
C LEU A 42 -0.80 10.35 -3.10
N VAL A 43 -1.66 11.35 -2.90
CA VAL A 43 -2.25 11.66 -1.59
C VAL A 43 -3.13 10.50 -1.10
N VAL A 44 -3.98 9.94 -1.97
CA VAL A 44 -4.82 8.79 -1.63
C VAL A 44 -3.96 7.57 -1.27
N ALA A 45 -2.87 7.33 -2.01
CA ALA A 45 -1.94 6.24 -1.72
C ALA A 45 -1.26 6.40 -0.35
N ILE A 46 -0.81 7.62 0.00
CA ILE A 46 -0.20 7.91 1.30
C ILE A 46 -1.20 7.65 2.44
N VAL A 47 -2.43 8.15 2.30
CA VAL A 47 -3.50 7.92 3.31
C VAL A 47 -3.82 6.43 3.41
N GLY A 48 -3.95 5.73 2.28
CA GLY A 48 -4.20 4.29 2.25
C GLY A 48 -3.10 3.49 2.94
N ILE A 49 -1.82 3.82 2.68
CA ILE A 49 -0.68 3.19 3.34
C ILE A 49 -0.68 3.50 4.84
N PHE A 50 -1.00 4.74 5.25
CA PHE A 50 -1.05 5.11 6.67
C PHE A 50 -2.14 4.35 7.42
N PHE A 51 -3.35 4.26 6.86
CA PHE A 51 -4.45 3.48 7.43
C PHE A 51 -4.15 1.98 7.46
N LEU A 52 -3.57 1.43 6.39
CA LEU A 52 -3.18 0.03 6.33
C LEU A 52 -2.06 -0.27 7.34
N SER A 53 -1.09 0.63 7.48
CA SER A 53 0.00 0.50 8.47
C SER A 53 -0.53 0.63 9.90
N GLN A 54 -1.50 1.50 10.15
CA GLN A 54 -2.15 1.62 11.46
C GLN A 54 -2.97 0.36 11.80
N MET A 55 -3.59 -0.28 10.80
CA MET A 55 -4.26 -1.57 10.96
C MET A 55 -3.25 -2.70 11.24
N ASN A 56 -2.10 -2.70 10.55
CA ASN A 56 -1.03 -3.68 10.76
C ASN A 56 -0.31 -3.53 12.13
N ASN A 57 -0.28 -2.31 12.70
CA ASN A 57 0.27 -2.11 14.06
C ASN A 57 -0.55 -2.82 15.15
N ALA A 58 -1.83 -3.09 14.92
CA ALA A 58 -2.64 -3.89 15.84
C ALA A 58 -2.23 -5.37 15.84
N GLU A 59 -1.67 -5.87 14.74
CA GLU A 59 -1.21 -7.26 14.62
C GLU A 59 0.14 -7.45 15.30
N VAL A 60 1.08 -6.51 15.14
CA VAL A 60 2.38 -6.51 15.84
C VAL A 60 2.22 -6.41 17.37
N ALA A 61 1.28 -5.60 17.86
CA ALA A 61 0.98 -5.53 19.29
C ALA A 61 0.39 -6.86 19.81
N LYS A 62 -0.41 -7.54 18.98
CA LYS A 62 -1.04 -8.81 19.32
C LYS A 62 -0.02 -9.95 19.36
N ASP A 63 0.92 -10.00 18.43
CA ASP A 63 1.95 -11.03 18.39
C ASP A 63 2.92 -10.93 19.58
N ASN A 64 3.28 -9.71 19.99
CA ASN A 64 4.08 -9.51 21.22
C ASN A 64 3.29 -9.93 22.47
N ALA A 65 2.01 -9.59 22.56
CA ALA A 65 1.17 -10.01 23.69
C ALA A 65 0.96 -11.53 23.76
N ILE A 66 0.87 -12.21 22.61
CA ILE A 66 0.76 -13.67 22.53
C ILE A 66 2.08 -14.33 22.92
N ALA A 67 3.22 -13.80 22.48
CA ALA A 67 4.54 -14.28 22.89
C ALA A 67 4.75 -14.16 24.40
N ASP A 68 4.44 -13.01 25.00
CA ASP A 68 4.54 -12.79 26.45
C ASP A 68 3.59 -13.72 27.23
N ALA A 69 2.40 -13.99 26.71
CA ALA A 69 1.46 -14.93 27.32
C ALA A 69 1.97 -16.38 27.22
N ALA A 70 2.55 -16.77 26.09
CA ALA A 70 3.13 -18.10 25.89
C ALA A 70 4.31 -18.35 26.83
N ASP A 71 5.19 -17.37 27.01
CA ASP A 71 6.32 -17.46 27.94
C ASP A 71 5.86 -17.60 29.39
N GLN A 72 4.83 -16.84 29.80
CA GLN A 72 4.24 -16.98 31.13
C GLN A 72 3.63 -18.36 31.37
N VAL A 73 2.93 -18.92 30.38
CA VAL A 73 2.38 -20.29 30.47
C VAL A 73 3.48 -21.34 30.51
N GLY A 74 4.54 -21.19 29.70
CA GLY A 74 5.70 -22.08 29.72
C GLY A 74 6.40 -22.11 31.07
N ASN A 75 6.63 -20.94 31.66
CA ASN A 75 7.23 -20.82 32.99
C ASN A 75 6.35 -21.40 34.11
N ALA A 76 5.03 -21.23 34.03
CA ALA A 76 4.11 -21.83 34.99
C ALA A 76 4.06 -23.36 34.84
N ALA A 77 4.03 -23.87 33.61
CA ALA A 77 4.07 -25.30 33.33
C ALA A 77 5.37 -25.95 33.81
N GLY A 78 6.52 -25.28 33.64
CA GLY A 78 7.81 -25.72 34.16
C GLY A 78 7.80 -25.89 35.68
N GLN A 79 7.33 -24.87 36.41
CA GLN A 79 7.22 -24.91 37.88
C GLN A 79 6.29 -26.04 38.36
N VAL A 80 5.16 -26.25 37.68
CA VAL A 80 4.25 -27.37 37.99
C VAL A 80 4.93 -28.72 37.74
N GLY A 81 5.69 -28.85 36.64
CA GLY A 81 6.45 -30.06 36.32
C GLY A 81 7.53 -30.37 37.36
N GLU A 82 8.26 -29.36 37.84
CA GLU A 82 9.23 -29.52 38.93
C GLU A 82 8.55 -29.93 40.24
N ALA A 83 7.41 -29.31 40.60
CA ALA A 83 6.66 -29.68 41.79
C ALA A 83 6.15 -31.14 41.72
N ALA A 84 5.66 -31.56 40.55
CA ALA A 84 5.20 -32.93 40.32
C ALA A 84 6.35 -33.95 40.44
N GLN A 85 7.52 -33.65 39.87
CA GLN A 85 8.71 -34.49 40.00
C GLN A 85 9.17 -34.60 41.45
N ASN A 86 9.23 -33.48 42.16
CA ASN A 86 9.63 -33.46 43.57
C ASN A 86 8.66 -34.28 44.44
N ALA A 87 7.35 -34.18 44.19
CA ALA A 87 6.36 -34.99 44.87
C ALA A 87 6.52 -36.49 44.55
N GLY A 88 6.78 -36.84 43.29
CA GLY A 88 7.07 -38.22 42.88
C GLY A 88 8.28 -38.80 43.60
N ASN A 89 9.40 -38.08 43.60
CA ASN A 89 10.63 -38.48 44.27
C ASN A 89 10.40 -38.66 45.78
N ALA A 90 9.68 -37.75 46.43
CA ALA A 90 9.38 -37.85 47.86
C ALA A 90 8.53 -39.09 48.21
N VAL A 91 7.61 -39.49 47.33
CA VAL A 91 6.83 -40.73 47.50
C VAL A 91 7.70 -41.96 47.29
N GLU A 92 8.55 -41.97 46.27
CA GLU A 92 9.47 -43.09 46.01
C GLU A 92 10.43 -43.31 47.19
N ASP A 93 11.02 -42.24 47.72
CA ASP A 93 11.89 -42.28 48.90
C ASP A 93 11.16 -42.81 50.14
N ALA A 94 9.87 -42.46 50.32
CA ALA A 94 9.06 -42.91 51.45
C ALA A 94 8.66 -44.40 51.35
N VAL A 95 8.60 -44.96 50.14
CA VAL A 95 8.31 -46.38 49.91
C VAL A 95 9.58 -47.24 49.99
N ALA A 96 10.73 -46.66 49.63
CA ALA A 96 12.01 -47.36 49.62
C ALA A 96 12.69 -47.47 51.02
N ASN A 97 12.22 -46.72 52.03
CA ASN A 97 12.67 -46.78 53.42
C ASN A 97 11.69 -47.54 54.32
#